data_AF-A0A661FY25-F1
#
_entry.id   AF-A0A661FY25-F1
#
_cell.length_a   1.000
_cell.length_b   1.000
_cell.length_c   1.000
_cell.angle_alpha   90.00
_cell.angle_beta   90.00
_cell.angle_gamma   90.00
#
_symmetry.space_group_name_H-M   'P 1'
#
loop_
_entity.id
_entity.type
_entity.pdbx_description
1 polymer ?
#
loop_
_entity_poly.entity_id
_entity_poly.type
_entity_poly.pdbx_seq_one_letter_code
_entity_poly.pdbx_strand_id
1 'polypeptide(L)'
;MRHKVTMTASDGGIEGPSDRVPHPRNYGTFSRLLGYYVREQNTLPFHTAIHKISMMPADRIGLADRGRITIGAIADIAVLDPATIIDKATFDDPHQYAEGAHHVFVAGEAVLLNGEMTGARPGTVLRSTDYGN
;
A
#
# COMPACT_ATOMS: atom_id res chain seq x y z
N MET A 1 6.31 10.74 -10.59
CA MET A 1 5.12 10.88 -9.69
C MET A 1 4.15 11.97 -10.13
N ARG A 2 4.60 13.18 -10.52
CA ARG A 2 3.69 14.30 -10.89
C ARG A 2 2.85 14.08 -12.14
N HIS A 3 3.28 13.20 -13.04
CA HIS A 3 2.51 12.93 -14.26
C HIS A 3 1.15 12.31 -13.94
N LYS A 4 0.10 12.78 -14.62
CA LYS A 4 -1.30 12.46 -14.29
C LYS A 4 -1.55 10.94 -14.28
N VAL A 5 -0.99 10.22 -15.25
CA VAL A 5 -1.23 8.78 -15.42
C VAL A 5 -0.22 7.86 -14.73
N THR A 6 0.73 8.37 -13.95
CA THR A 6 1.65 7.52 -13.16
C THR A 6 0.95 6.95 -11.93
N MET A 7 1.02 5.63 -11.76
CA MET A 7 0.68 4.91 -10.52
C MET A 7 1.96 4.45 -9.82
N THR A 8 1.87 4.08 -8.54
CA THR A 8 3.02 3.59 -7.77
C THR A 8 2.91 2.08 -7.61
N ALA A 9 4.03 1.38 -7.88
CA ALA A 9 4.18 -0.04 -7.64
C ALA A 9 5.57 -0.27 -7.00
N SER A 10 5.67 -1.28 -6.13
CA SER A 10 6.93 -1.60 -5.45
C SER A 10 7.97 -2.22 -6.37
N ASP A 11 7.54 -3.03 -7.34
CA ASP A 11 8.42 -3.95 -8.08
C ASP A 11 9.26 -4.83 -7.11
N GLY A 12 8.70 -5.08 -5.92
CA GLY A 12 9.25 -5.99 -4.91
C GLY A 12 8.89 -7.44 -5.22
N GLY A 13 9.71 -8.36 -4.74
CA GLY A 13 9.40 -9.77 -4.68
C GLY A 13 8.59 -10.13 -3.44
N ILE A 14 8.37 -11.43 -3.25
CA ILE A 14 7.77 -11.98 -2.03
C ILE A 14 8.91 -12.31 -1.06
N GLU A 15 9.36 -11.31 -0.32
CA GLU A 15 10.50 -11.41 0.59
C GLU A 15 10.03 -11.16 2.04
N GLY A 16 10.30 -12.12 2.93
CA GLY A 16 10.21 -11.93 4.38
C GLY A 16 11.59 -11.68 5.00
N PRO A 17 11.69 -11.42 6.32
CA PRO A 17 12.98 -11.35 7.00
C PRO A 17 13.84 -12.59 6.70
N SER A 18 15.04 -12.37 6.19
CA SER A 18 15.98 -13.43 5.78
C SER A 18 17.42 -12.89 5.74
N ASP A 19 18.39 -13.73 5.42
CA ASP A 19 19.78 -13.32 5.20
C ASP A 19 20.02 -12.74 3.79
N ARG A 20 18.99 -12.69 2.94
CA ARG A 20 19.08 -12.06 1.62
C ARG A 20 19.08 -10.54 1.77
N VAL A 21 19.65 -9.86 0.78
CA VAL A 21 19.67 -8.39 0.72
C VAL A 21 18.78 -7.92 -0.43
N PRO A 22 17.44 -7.96 -0.28
CA PRO A 22 16.54 -7.49 -1.33
C PRO A 22 16.61 -5.96 -1.46
N HIS A 23 16.20 -5.42 -2.60
CA HIS A 23 16.06 -3.97 -2.74
C HIS A 23 15.06 -3.41 -1.71
N PRO A 24 15.32 -2.27 -1.03
CA PRO A 24 14.44 -1.71 0.01
C PRO A 24 13.01 -1.37 -0.44
N ARG A 25 12.76 -1.41 -1.76
CA ARG A 25 11.44 -1.17 -2.35
C ARG A 25 10.42 -2.25 -1.96
N ASN A 26 10.90 -3.43 -1.54
CA ASN A 26 10.08 -4.51 -1.00
C ASN A 26 9.31 -4.09 0.26
N TYR A 27 9.89 -3.21 1.07
CA TYR A 27 9.34 -2.81 2.38
C TYR A 27 8.85 -1.36 2.39
N GLY A 28 9.50 -0.48 1.64
CA GLY A 28 9.34 0.97 1.80
C GLY A 28 8.52 1.72 0.75
N THR A 29 8.16 1.11 -0.39
CA THR A 29 7.70 1.91 -1.55
C THR A 29 6.53 2.87 -1.25
N PHE A 30 5.48 2.37 -0.61
CA PHE A 30 4.28 3.18 -0.35
C PHE A 30 4.48 4.17 0.79
N SER A 31 5.19 3.78 1.85
CA SER A 31 5.49 4.69 2.96
C SER A 31 6.50 5.77 2.55
N ARG A 32 7.45 5.47 1.67
CA ARG A 32 8.35 6.46 1.04
C ARG A 32 7.59 7.46 0.19
N LEU A 33 6.58 7.01 -0.56
CA LEU A 33 5.70 7.91 -1.30
C LEU A 33 5.02 8.91 -0.35
N LEU A 34 4.43 8.42 0.73
CA LEU A 34 3.62 9.25 1.62
C LEU A 34 4.46 10.12 2.58
N GLY A 35 5.52 9.57 3.15
CA GLY A 35 6.42 10.27 4.07
C GLY A 35 7.40 11.17 3.34
N TYR A 36 8.34 10.57 2.61
CA TYR A 36 9.39 11.33 1.96
C TYR A 36 8.84 12.20 0.82
N TYR A 37 8.15 11.62 -0.16
CA TYR A 37 7.78 12.39 -1.35
C TYR A 37 6.61 13.35 -1.15
N VAL A 38 5.58 12.97 -0.38
CA VAL A 38 4.40 13.79 -0.16
C VAL A 38 4.59 14.74 1.03
N ARG A 39 4.85 14.23 2.24
CA ARG A 39 4.97 15.07 3.44
C ARG A 39 6.22 15.95 3.42
N GLU A 40 7.40 15.38 3.15
CA GLU A 40 8.66 16.13 3.27
C GLU A 40 8.97 16.95 2.00
N GLN A 41 8.88 16.32 0.83
CA GLN A 41 9.25 16.95 -0.44
C GLN A 41 8.09 17.69 -1.13
N ASN A 42 6.87 17.63 -0.58
CA ASN A 42 5.69 18.31 -1.11
C ASN A 42 5.49 18.08 -2.63
N THR A 43 5.79 16.87 -3.12
CA THR A 43 5.84 16.62 -4.57
C THR A 43 4.46 16.57 -5.23
N LEU A 44 3.43 16.20 -4.47
CA LEU A 44 2.01 16.18 -4.85
C LEU A 44 1.11 16.23 -3.60
N PRO A 45 -0.16 16.63 -3.71
CA PRO A 45 -1.11 16.59 -2.59
C PRO A 45 -1.33 15.16 -2.06
N PHE A 46 -1.54 15.03 -0.75
CA PHE A 46 -1.74 13.72 -0.10
C PHE A 46 -2.88 12.90 -0.72
N HIS A 47 -4.05 13.51 -0.94
CA HIS A 47 -5.19 12.82 -1.57
C HIS A 47 -4.86 12.35 -3.00
N THR A 48 -4.01 13.07 -3.75
CA THR A 48 -3.57 12.66 -5.09
C THR A 48 -2.64 11.45 -5.00
N ALA A 49 -1.78 11.38 -3.99
CA ALA A 49 -0.94 10.21 -3.75
C ALA A 49 -1.77 8.98 -3.36
N ILE A 50 -2.76 9.14 -2.47
CA ILE A 50 -3.70 8.08 -2.12
C ILE A 50 -4.44 7.57 -3.37
N HIS A 51 -4.97 8.47 -4.21
CA HIS A 51 -5.62 8.09 -5.47
C HIS A 51 -4.72 7.22 -6.36
N LYS A 52 -3.44 7.58 -6.50
CA LYS A 52 -2.44 6.88 -7.32
C LYS A 52 -2.04 5.49 -6.81
N ILE A 53 -2.44 5.12 -5.59
CA ILE A 53 -2.13 3.82 -4.97
C ILE A 53 -3.39 3.04 -4.55
N SER A 54 -4.58 3.54 -4.88
CA SER A 54 -5.87 2.91 -4.53
C SER A 54 -6.83 2.87 -5.72
N MET A 55 -7.66 3.90 -5.91
CA MET A 55 -8.70 3.95 -6.94
C MET A 55 -8.11 3.90 -8.36
N MET A 56 -7.02 4.62 -8.61
CA MET A 56 -6.43 4.68 -9.95
C MET A 56 -5.94 3.31 -10.48
N PRO A 57 -5.17 2.51 -9.71
CA PRO A 57 -4.87 1.15 -10.13
C PRO A 57 -6.11 0.25 -10.19
N ALA A 58 -7.04 0.35 -9.23
CA ALA A 58 -8.28 -0.44 -9.26
C ALA A 58 -9.07 -0.21 -10.56
N ASP A 59 -9.28 1.04 -10.95
CA ASP A 59 -9.98 1.41 -12.18
C ASP A 59 -9.19 0.97 -13.42
N ARG A 60 -7.84 1.04 -13.39
CA ARG A 60 -6.98 0.63 -14.52
C ARG A 60 -7.12 -0.84 -14.88
N ILE A 61 -7.36 -1.70 -13.89
CA ILE A 61 -7.51 -3.16 -14.06
C ILE A 61 -8.96 -3.64 -13.90
N GLY A 62 -9.93 -2.73 -13.76
CA GLY A 62 -11.36 -3.06 -13.78
C GLY A 62 -11.96 -3.53 -12.44
N LEU A 63 -11.32 -3.27 -11.30
CA LEU A 63 -11.84 -3.68 -10.00
C LEU A 63 -12.91 -2.70 -9.49
N ALA A 64 -14.17 -2.93 -9.87
CA ALA A 64 -15.29 -2.03 -9.55
C ALA A 64 -15.61 -1.90 -8.04
N ASP A 65 -15.28 -2.90 -7.23
CA ASP A 65 -15.63 -2.95 -5.79
C ASP A 65 -14.46 -2.62 -4.85
N ARG A 66 -13.29 -2.23 -5.36
CA ARG A 66 -12.06 -1.99 -4.56
C ARG A 66 -11.42 -0.64 -4.88
N GLY A 67 -10.45 -0.26 -4.03
CA GLY A 67 -9.67 0.97 -4.18
C GLY A 67 -10.39 2.26 -3.78
N ARG A 68 -11.59 2.16 -3.18
CA ARG A 68 -12.45 3.30 -2.82
C ARG A 68 -13.16 3.06 -1.49
N ILE A 69 -13.42 4.13 -0.74
CA ILE A 69 -14.19 4.10 0.51
C ILE A 69 -15.64 4.51 0.21
N THR A 70 -16.46 3.54 -0.16
CA THR A 70 -17.89 3.74 -0.50
C THR A 70 -18.74 2.57 0.01
N ILE A 71 -20.03 2.80 0.24
CA ILE A 71 -20.97 1.74 0.60
C ILE A 71 -20.97 0.66 -0.51
N GLY A 72 -20.87 -0.61 -0.11
CA GLY A 72 -20.84 -1.76 -1.02
C GLY A 72 -19.45 -2.14 -1.56
N ALA A 73 -18.42 -1.32 -1.34
CA ALA A 73 -17.04 -1.69 -1.66
C ALA A 73 -16.49 -2.71 -0.66
N ILE A 74 -15.56 -3.55 -1.10
CA ILE A 74 -14.81 -4.47 -0.22
C ILE A 74 -13.99 -3.64 0.77
N ALA A 75 -14.03 -4.04 2.05
CA ALA A 75 -13.36 -3.36 3.14
C ALA A 75 -11.83 -3.64 3.17
N ASP A 76 -11.15 -3.25 2.09
CA ASP A 76 -9.69 -3.14 2.03
C ASP A 76 -9.28 -1.75 2.51
N ILE A 77 -8.85 -1.65 3.76
CA ILE A 77 -8.68 -0.36 4.46
C ILE A 77 -7.30 -0.32 5.09
N ALA A 78 -6.56 0.77 4.88
CA ALA A 78 -5.33 1.07 5.61
C ALA A 78 -5.53 2.34 6.46
N VAL A 79 -5.27 2.22 7.76
CA VAL A 79 -5.27 3.33 8.71
C VAL A 79 -3.82 3.77 8.91
N LEU A 80 -3.52 4.96 8.41
CA LEU A 80 -2.17 5.52 8.37
C LEU A 80 -2.13 6.83 9.16
N ASP A 81 -1.06 7.06 9.90
CA ASP A 81 -0.76 8.36 10.49
C ASP A 81 0.05 9.19 9.48
N PRO A 82 -0.54 10.27 8.91
CA PRO A 82 0.14 11.10 7.92
C PRO A 82 1.35 11.84 8.51
N ALA A 83 1.41 12.04 9.83
CA ALA A 83 2.53 12.71 10.48
C ALA A 83 3.77 11.81 10.57
N THR A 84 3.58 10.49 10.70
CA THR A 84 4.68 9.54 11.00
C THR A 84 4.97 8.55 9.88
N ILE A 85 4.06 8.33 8.92
CA ILE A 85 4.26 7.36 7.82
C ILE A 85 5.60 7.57 7.10
N ILE A 86 6.49 6.56 7.11
CA ILE A 86 7.82 6.64 6.47
C ILE A 86 8.42 5.25 6.23
N ASP A 87 9.26 5.12 5.21
CA ASP A 87 10.09 3.94 4.98
C ASP A 87 11.31 3.91 5.90
N LYS A 88 11.62 2.72 6.42
CA LYS A 88 12.83 2.48 7.23
C LYS A 88 13.86 1.64 6.50
N ALA A 89 13.44 0.87 5.49
CA ALA A 89 14.31 0.00 4.72
C ALA A 89 15.33 0.78 3.91
N THR A 90 16.59 0.37 4.04
CA THR A 90 17.73 0.93 3.29
C THR A 90 18.36 -0.16 2.42
N PHE A 91 19.37 0.19 1.62
CA PHE A 91 20.12 -0.83 0.86
C PHE A 91 20.96 -1.72 1.78
N ASP A 92 21.50 -1.18 2.86
CA ASP A 92 22.35 -1.91 3.81
C ASP A 92 21.52 -2.72 4.80
N ASP A 93 20.33 -2.23 5.15
CA ASP A 93 19.39 -2.88 6.05
C ASP A 93 17.96 -2.85 5.44
N PRO A 94 17.66 -3.80 4.52
CA PRO A 94 16.42 -3.76 3.75
C PRO A 94 15.22 -4.37 4.49
N HIS A 95 15.44 -5.17 5.54
CA HIS A 95 14.40 -5.91 6.26
C HIS A 95 13.75 -5.08 7.39
N GLN A 96 13.45 -3.81 7.10
CA GLN A 96 12.86 -2.87 8.05
C GLN A 96 11.42 -2.53 7.64
N TYR A 97 10.47 -2.78 8.53
CA TYR A 97 9.08 -2.41 8.31
C TYR A 97 8.89 -0.89 8.35
N ALA A 98 7.91 -0.40 7.60
CA ALA A 98 7.52 1.01 7.62
C ALA A 98 6.91 1.40 8.98
N GLU A 99 7.07 2.66 9.35
CA GLU A 99 6.39 3.25 10.52
C GLU A 99 5.11 3.99 10.07
N GLY A 100 4.18 4.24 10.99
CA GLY A 100 2.97 5.04 10.75
C GLY A 100 1.80 4.30 10.07
N ALA A 101 1.91 2.99 9.81
CA ALA A 101 0.78 2.14 9.45
C ALA A 101 0.23 1.43 10.71
N HIS A 102 -0.98 1.77 11.15
CA HIS A 102 -1.53 1.28 12.42
C HIS A 102 -2.42 0.05 12.25
N HIS A 103 -3.30 0.09 11.25
CA HIS A 103 -4.23 -0.98 10.96
C HIS A 103 -4.33 -1.22 9.47
N VAL A 104 -4.42 -2.49 9.08
CA VAL A 104 -4.71 -2.89 7.72
C VAL A 104 -5.78 -3.98 7.78
N PHE A 105 -6.83 -3.77 7.00
CA PHE A 105 -7.93 -4.70 6.83
C PHE A 105 -7.95 -5.15 5.38
N VAL A 106 -8.18 -6.44 5.17
CA VAL A 106 -8.39 -7.03 3.85
C VAL A 106 -9.73 -7.76 3.91
N ALA A 107 -10.65 -7.39 3.03
CA ALA A 107 -12.03 -7.88 3.07
C ALA A 107 -12.71 -7.76 4.45
N GLY A 108 -12.37 -6.71 5.22
CA GLY A 108 -12.94 -6.43 6.53
C GLY A 108 -12.29 -7.16 7.71
N GLU A 109 -11.35 -8.07 7.46
CA GLU A 109 -10.61 -8.77 8.52
C GLU A 109 -9.24 -8.12 8.72
N ALA A 110 -8.87 -7.88 9.99
CA ALA A 110 -7.61 -7.22 10.34
C ALA A 110 -6.42 -8.14 10.05
N VAL A 111 -5.52 -7.70 9.16
CA VAL A 111 -4.24 -8.38 8.86
C VAL A 111 -3.07 -7.70 9.59
N LEU A 112 -3.22 -6.41 9.89
CA LEU A 112 -2.37 -5.63 10.79
C LEU A 112 -3.27 -4.94 11.81
N LEU A 113 -3.01 -5.10 13.10
CA LEU A 113 -3.80 -4.50 14.17
C LEU A 113 -2.87 -3.94 15.26
N ASN A 114 -2.98 -2.64 15.54
CA ASN A 114 -2.13 -1.95 16.52
C ASN A 114 -0.63 -2.09 16.19
N GLY A 115 -0.27 -2.07 14.90
CA GLY A 115 1.11 -2.22 14.45
C GLY A 115 1.63 -3.66 14.39
N GLU A 116 0.83 -4.65 14.79
CA GLU A 116 1.23 -6.06 14.82
C GLU A 116 0.52 -6.89 13.75
N MET A 117 1.25 -7.81 13.12
CA MET A 117 0.68 -8.75 12.15
C MET A 117 -0.22 -9.76 12.86
N THR A 118 -1.46 -9.94 12.37
CA THR A 118 -2.42 -10.85 13.01
C THR A 118 -2.26 -12.30 12.54
N GLY A 119 -1.59 -12.52 11.41
CA GLY A 119 -1.48 -13.82 10.74
C GLY A 119 -2.70 -14.20 9.89
N ALA A 120 -3.77 -13.40 9.92
CA ALA A 120 -4.95 -13.59 9.09
C ALA A 120 -4.61 -13.49 7.60
N ARG A 121 -5.26 -14.33 6.77
CA ARG A 121 -5.08 -14.36 5.31
C ARG A 121 -6.44 -14.36 4.59
N PRO A 122 -7.27 -13.32 4.78
CA PRO A 122 -8.63 -13.24 4.21
C PRO A 122 -8.63 -12.91 2.70
N GLY A 123 -7.46 -12.76 2.09
CA GLY A 123 -7.32 -12.43 0.67
C GLY A 123 -7.94 -13.51 -0.22
N THR A 124 -8.63 -13.07 -1.27
CA THR A 124 -9.21 -13.95 -2.29
C THR A 124 -8.53 -13.73 -3.63
N VAL A 125 -8.56 -14.75 -4.48
CA VAL A 125 -8.13 -14.61 -5.88
C VAL A 125 -9.12 -13.70 -6.60
N LEU A 126 -8.62 -12.62 -7.21
CA LEU A 126 -9.41 -11.75 -8.07
C LEU A 126 -9.36 -12.27 -9.50
N ARG A 127 -10.50 -12.65 -10.06
CA ARG A 127 -10.59 -13.10 -11.45
C ARG A 127 -11.23 -12.00 -12.29
N SER A 128 -10.77 -11.83 -13.53
CA SER A 128 -11.40 -10.88 -14.45
C SER A 128 -12.89 -11.19 -14.67
N THR A 129 -13.28 -12.46 -14.58
CA THR A 129 -14.68 -12.92 -14.66
C THR A 129 -15.56 -12.39 -13.55
N ASP A 130 -14.98 -12.05 -12.39
CA ASP A 130 -15.74 -11.53 -11.24
C ASP A 130 -16.18 -10.08 -11.47
N TYR A 131 -15.53 -9.39 -12.41
CA TYR A 131 -15.68 -7.96 -12.65
C TYR A 131 -16.33 -7.62 -14.00
N GLY A 132 -16.81 -8.62 -14.73
CA GLY A 132 -17.62 -8.44 -15.93
C GLY A 132 -16.98 -7.53 -16.98
N ASN A 133 -15.91 -8.03 -17.62
CA ASN A 133 -15.50 -7.56 -18.96
C ASN A 133 -15.96 -8.58 -19.99
#